data_AF-A0A3D1SLR8-F1
#
_entry.id   AF-A0A3D1SLR8-F1
#
_cell.length_a   1.000
_cell.length_b   1.000
_cell.length_c   1.000
_cell.angle_alpha   90.00
_cell.angle_beta   90.00
_cell.angle_gamma   90.00
#
_symmetry.space_group_name_H-M   'P 1'
#
loop_
_entity.id
_entity.type
_entity.pdbx_description
1 polymer ?
#
loop_
_entity_poly.entity_id
_entity_poly.type
_entity_poly.pdbx_seq_one_letter_code
_entity_poly.pdbx_strand_id
1 'polypeptide(L)' 'AAYQNEADASCPALVFLQLLFGYRSLAELRYAFPDVRVEHSKAEVLLNALFPKKFSWVPG' A
#
# COMPACT_ATOMS: atom_id res chain seq x y z
N ALA A 1 19.22 -15.66 -14.14
CA ALA A 1 19.37 -15.05 -12.82
C ALA A 1 18.03 -15.15 -12.12
N ALA A 2 17.94 -15.88 -11.00
CA ALA A 2 16.74 -15.83 -10.18
C ALA A 2 16.64 -14.40 -9.64
N TYR A 3 15.54 -13.69 -9.93
CA TYR A 3 15.23 -12.46 -9.23
C TYR A 3 15.09 -12.85 -7.75
N GLN A 4 16.14 -12.63 -6.95
CA GLN A 4 15.99 -12.56 -5.50
C GLN A 4 15.10 -11.35 -5.25
N ASN A 5 13.81 -11.62 -5.16
CA ASN A 5 12.80 -10.62 -4.96
C ASN A 5 12.72 -10.35 -3.45
N GLU A 6 13.75 -9.69 -2.92
CA GLU A 6 13.66 -9.00 -1.62
C GLU A 6 12.70 -7.82 -1.82
N ALA A 7 11.41 -8.13 -1.92
CA ALA A 7 10.38 -7.12 -2.04
C ALA A 7 10.19 -6.49 -0.66
N ASP A 8 10.51 -5.20 -0.52
CA ASP A 8 10.30 -4.45 0.72
C ASP A 8 8.82 -4.41 1.15
N ALA A 9 7.90 -4.69 0.23
CA ALA A 9 6.47 -4.80 0.47
C ALA A 9 5.82 -5.87 -0.44
N SER A 10 4.88 -6.63 0.12
CA SER A 10 4.05 -7.60 -0.58
C SER A 10 2.57 -7.33 -0.31
N CYS A 11 1.72 -7.44 -1.32
CA CYS A 11 0.28 -7.38 -1.14
C CYS A 11 -0.45 -8.25 -2.19
N PRO A 12 -1.69 -8.67 -1.92
CA PRO A 12 -2.50 -9.38 -2.92
C PRO A 12 -2.75 -8.53 -4.16
N ALA A 13 -3.02 -9.22 -5.28
CA ALA A 13 -3.43 -8.56 -6.52
C ALA A 13 -4.63 -7.63 -6.26
N LEU A 14 -4.66 -6.49 -6.93
CA LEU A 14 -5.68 -5.43 -6.81
C LEU A 14 -5.68 -4.64 -5.49
N VAL A 15 -5.12 -5.16 -4.39
CA VAL A 15 -5.02 -4.42 -3.11
C VAL A 15 -4.12 -3.19 -3.26
N PHE A 16 -3.03 -3.33 -4.02
CA PHE A 16 -2.16 -2.21 -4.37
C PHE A 16 -2.92 -1.04 -5.04
N LEU A 17 -3.97 -1.33 -5.83
CA LEU A 17 -4.75 -0.27 -6.50
C LEU A 17 -5.51 0.61 -5.51
N GLN A 18 -5.95 0.05 -4.38
CA GLN A 18 -6.60 0.82 -3.32
C GLN A 18 -5.64 1.82 -2.67
N LEU A 19 -4.37 1.43 -2.54
CA LEU A 19 -3.29 2.31 -2.08
C LEU A 19 -2.95 3.34 -3.16
N LEU A 20 -2.71 2.89 -4.40
CA LEU A 20 -2.29 3.71 -5.54
C LEU A 20 -3.26 4.88 -5.82
N PHE A 21 -4.56 4.62 -5.76
CA PHE A 21 -5.58 5.65 -5.95
C PHE A 21 -5.91 6.44 -4.66
N GLY A 22 -5.32 6.07 -3.53
CA GLY A 22 -5.53 6.74 -2.25
C GLY A 22 -6.90 6.45 -1.63
N TYR A 23 -7.60 5.38 -2.03
CA TYR A 23 -8.88 4.99 -1.44
C TYR A 23 -8.72 4.55 0.02
N ARG A 24 -7.62 3.86 0.34
CA ARG A 24 -7.28 3.40 1.70
C ARG A 24 -5.82 3.65 2.02
N SER A 25 -5.53 3.93 3.29
CA SER A 25 -4.15 4.05 3.78
C SER A 25 -3.49 2.68 3.90
N LEU A 26 -2.15 2.65 3.96
CA LEU A 26 -1.41 1.40 4.18
C LEU A 26 -1.82 0.70 5.48
N ALA A 27 -2.07 1.46 6.55
CA ALA A 27 -2.52 0.92 7.83
C ALA A 27 -3.90 0.26 7.74
N GLU A 28 -4.84 0.89 7.01
CA GLU A 28 -6.17 0.31 6.76
C GLU A 28 -6.08 -0.96 5.91
N LEU A 29 -5.16 -1.01 4.94
CA LEU A 29 -4.94 -2.20 4.13
C LEU A 29 -4.32 -3.34 4.92
N ARG A 30 -3.34 -3.07 5.79
CA ARG A 30 -2.75 -4.08 6.70
C ARG A 30 -3.77 -4.63 7.70
N TYR A 31 -4.69 -3.79 8.15
CA TYR A 31 -5.76 -4.22 9.05
C TYR A 31 -6.80 -5.10 8.32
N ALA A 32 -7.18 -4.73 7.10
CA ALA A 32 -8.21 -5.45 6.33
C ALA A 32 -7.67 -6.71 5.63
N PHE A 33 -6.40 -6.75 5.26
CA PHE A 33 -5.77 -7.83 4.52
C PHE A 33 -4.48 -8.29 5.23
N PRO A 34 -4.48 -9.47 5.89
CA PRO A 34 -3.32 -9.97 6.62
C PRO A 34 -2.11 -10.29 5.72
N ASP A 35 -2.36 -10.48 4.42
CA ASP A 35 -1.33 -10.77 3.41
C ASP A 35 -0.55 -9.51 2.97
N VAL A 36 -0.96 -8.32 3.42
CA VAL A 36 -0.21 -7.09 3.19
C VAL A 36 0.94 -7.02 4.18
N ARG A 37 2.17 -7.16 3.68
CA ARG A 37 3.40 -7.10 4.47
C ARG A 37 4.27 -5.96 3.96
N VAL A 38 4.89 -5.26 4.90
CA VAL A 38 5.92 -4.26 4.62
C VAL A 38 7.04 -4.54 5.61
N GLU A 39 8.19 -4.95 5.10
CA GLU A 39 9.29 -5.46 5.93
C GLU A 39 10.21 -4.34 6.40
N HIS A 40 10.36 -3.29 5.58
CA HIS A 40 11.23 -2.16 5.88
C HIS A 40 10.47 -0.89 6.25
N SER A 41 10.86 -0.26 7.37
CA SER A 41 10.32 1.02 7.84
C SER A 41 10.45 2.13 6.79
N LYS A 42 11.52 2.09 5.98
CA LYS A 42 11.72 3.00 4.84
C LYS A 42 10.64 2.85 3.77
N ALA A 43 10.27 1.61 3.44
CA ALA A 43 9.22 1.34 2.46
C ALA A 43 7.85 1.79 2.98
N GLU A 44 7.58 1.61 4.27
CA GLU A 44 6.37 2.13 4.91
C GLU A 44 6.27 3.67 4.82
N VAL A 45 7.36 4.39 5.13
CA VAL A 45 7.37 5.85 5.01
C VAL A 45 7.17 6.28 3.55
N LEU A 46 7.87 5.63 2.61
CA LEU A 46 7.75 5.95 1.19
C LEU A 46 6.33 5.68 0.66
N LEU A 47 5.72 4.55 0.99
CA LEU A 47 4.37 4.20 0.55
C LEU A 47 3.34 5.19 1.09
N ASN A 48 3.43 5.57 2.37
CA ASN A 48 2.53 6.57 2.95
C ASN A 48 2.74 7.98 2.37
N ALA A 49 3.98 8.34 2.02
CA ALA A 49 4.29 9.65 1.44
C ALA A 49 3.87 9.75 -0.05
N LEU A 50 4.09 8.69 -0.83
CA LEU A 50 3.77 8.65 -2.26
C LEU A 50 2.28 8.42 -2.52
N PHE A 51 1.63 7.63 -1.67
CA PHE A 51 0.24 7.22 -1.82
C PHE A 51 -0.59 7.59 -0.59
N PRO A 52 -0.69 8.89 -0.24
CA PRO A 52 -1.51 9.31 0.87
C PRO A 52 -2.99 9.06 0.58
N LYS A 53 -3.76 8.76 1.63
CA LYS A 53 -5.22 8.65 1.52
C LYS A 53 -5.81 9.96 1.01
N LYS A 54 -6.63 9.90 -0.03
CA LYS A 54 -7.32 11.05 -0.62
C LYS A 54 -8.80 10.93 -0.35
N PHE A 55 -9.41 12.02 0.12
CA PHE A 55 -10.86 12.09 0.22
C PHE A 55 -11.45 12.11 -1.18
N SER A 56 -12.41 11.22 -1.45
CA SER A 56 -13.22 11.30 -2.66
C SER A 56 -14.06 12.57 -2.59
N TRP A 57 -13.71 13.57 -3.38
CA TRP A 57 -14.52 14.77 -3.50
C TRP A 57 -15.73 14.46 -4.38
N VAL A 58 -16.92 14.50 -3.78
CA VAL A 58 -18.19 14.49 -4.50
C VAL A 58 -18.76 15.90 -4.38
N PRO A 59 -18.74 16.73 -5.44
CA PRO A 59 -19.51 17.96 -5.46
C PRO A 59 -21.01 17.62 -5.43
N GLY A 60 -21.72 18.23 -4.48
CA GLY A 60 -23.18 18.23 -4.40
C GLY A 60 -23.80 19.45 -5.08
#